data_AF-A0A820RI71-F1
#
_entry.id   AF-A0A820RI71-F1
#
_cell.length_a   1.000
_cell.length_b   1.000
_cell.length_c   1.000
_cell.angle_alpha   90.00
_cell.angle_beta   90.00
_cell.angle_gamma   90.00
#
_symmetry.space_group_name_H-M   'P 1'
#
loop_
_entity.id
_entity.type
_entity.pdbx_description
1 polymer ?
#
loop_
_entity_poly.entity_id
_entity_poly.type
_entity_poly.pdbx_seq_one_letter_code
_entity_poly.pdbx_strand_id
1 'polypeptide(L)'
;DDEERGDTELRNQFKERWTRTVSSTLTVPLRSEAKKYMDIIQNAINADKIVQEKYRMNRDSIVLLSKQTHEIANELPSASAAGALRDAFVVRELHRLMDTVASVKAEREVIESELKNTDSDGVRARLIGAFQQGNHNDENSVVVHEIESIYAPLRQQVNESVSKQEQLVENIRRANQQFQNEKQGNASSEMREEILKNLARAYDAFQELLNNLKEGTKFYSDLTPLLLKFQNKASDFVFARKTEKEDLMKDIQRGIVVAPPYPIAGAPQYPPQGYGVGKPQ
;
A
#
# COMPACT_ATOMS: atom_id res chain seq x y z
N ASP A 1 -12.42 5.97 20.64
CA ASP A 1 -12.46 7.32 21.24
C ASP A 1 -13.71 7.54 22.09
N ASP A 2 -14.91 7.45 21.53
CA ASP A 2 -16.14 7.70 22.30
C ASP A 2 -16.34 6.77 23.50
N GLU A 3 -16.10 5.46 23.34
CA GLU A 3 -16.20 4.49 24.44
C GLU A 3 -15.20 4.80 25.57
N GLU A 4 -13.94 5.08 25.20
CA GLU A 4 -12.87 5.38 26.17
C GLU A 4 -13.13 6.68 26.93
N ARG A 5 -13.68 7.69 26.24
CA ARG A 5 -14.11 8.94 26.89
C ARG A 5 -15.21 8.66 27.93
N GLY A 6 -16.23 7.89 27.57
CA GLY A 6 -17.30 7.50 28.49
C GLY A 6 -16.79 6.65 29.67
N ASP A 7 -15.85 5.73 29.45
CA ASP A 7 -15.20 4.97 30.52
C ASP A 7 -14.45 5.88 31.50
N THR A 8 -13.74 6.88 30.97
CA THR A 8 -12.95 7.83 31.76
C THR A 8 -13.86 8.72 32.62
N GLU A 9 -14.96 9.23 32.05
CA GLU A 9 -15.96 10.02 32.77
C GLU A 9 -16.57 9.22 33.94
N LEU A 10 -17.00 7.98 33.69
CA LEU A 10 -17.60 7.12 34.72
C LEU A 10 -16.58 6.72 35.79
N ARG A 11 -15.32 6.46 35.41
CA ARG A 11 -14.24 6.20 36.37
C ARG A 11 -14.01 7.39 37.30
N ASN A 12 -14.05 8.62 36.77
CA ASN A 12 -13.92 9.83 37.58
C ASN A 12 -15.11 10.01 38.54
N GLN A 13 -16.32 9.65 38.10
CA GLN A 13 -17.53 9.75 38.90
C GLN A 13 -17.58 8.72 40.05
N PHE A 14 -17.30 7.45 39.76
CA PHE A 14 -17.48 6.34 40.70
C PHE A 14 -16.19 5.90 41.42
N LYS A 15 -15.03 6.41 41.01
CA LYS A 15 -13.71 6.18 41.61
C LYS A 15 -13.44 4.69 41.85
N GLU A 16 -13.17 4.30 43.09
CA GLU A 16 -12.86 2.92 43.50
C GLU A 16 -13.99 1.92 43.22
N ARG A 17 -15.23 2.40 43.03
CA ARG A 17 -16.37 1.53 42.67
C ARG A 17 -16.38 1.17 41.17
N TRP A 18 -15.61 1.87 40.34
CA TRP A 18 -15.48 1.57 38.91
C TRP A 18 -14.30 0.64 38.64
N THR A 19 -14.52 -0.65 38.86
CA THR A 19 -13.44 -1.65 38.93
C THR A 19 -13.07 -2.29 37.60
N ARG A 20 -13.81 -2.03 36.51
CA ARG A 20 -13.50 -2.60 35.20
C ARG A 20 -12.15 -2.12 34.64
N THR A 21 -11.53 -2.94 33.79
CA THR A 21 -10.26 -2.60 33.12
C THR A 21 -10.39 -1.31 32.30
N VAL A 22 -9.32 -0.51 32.32
CA VAL A 22 -9.26 0.78 31.62
C VAL A 22 -9.27 0.56 30.11
N SER A 23 -10.10 1.32 29.41
CA SER A 23 -10.28 1.18 27.96
C SER A 23 -9.00 1.45 27.17
N SER A 24 -8.14 2.37 27.63
CA SER A 24 -6.84 2.66 27.02
C SER A 24 -5.92 1.44 26.96
N THR A 25 -5.97 0.57 27.97
CA THR A 25 -5.19 -0.69 28.01
C THR A 25 -5.74 -1.71 27.01
N LEU A 26 -7.06 -1.83 26.91
CA LEU A 26 -7.70 -2.83 26.05
C LEU A 26 -7.67 -2.44 24.56
N THR A 27 -7.65 -1.14 24.25
CA THR A 27 -7.70 -0.65 22.87
C THR A 27 -6.34 -0.60 22.17
N VAL A 28 -5.22 -0.85 22.86
CA VAL A 28 -3.87 -0.79 22.26
C VAL A 28 -3.76 -1.61 20.97
N PRO A 29 -4.19 -2.89 20.91
CA PRO A 29 -4.09 -3.68 19.68
C PRO A 29 -4.99 -3.15 18.56
N LEU A 30 -6.23 -2.73 18.90
CA LEU A 30 -7.16 -2.14 17.93
C LEU A 30 -6.61 -0.84 17.33
N ARG A 31 -6.02 0.04 18.16
CA ARG A 31 -5.41 1.30 17.72
C ARG A 31 -4.17 1.07 16.87
N SER A 32 -3.35 0.07 17.22
CA SER A 32 -2.20 -0.33 16.41
C SER A 32 -2.63 -0.84 15.02
N GLU A 33 -3.66 -1.68 14.97
CA GLU A 33 -4.23 -2.19 13.72
C GLU A 33 -4.87 -1.08 12.88
N ALA A 34 -5.63 -0.16 13.50
CA ALA A 34 -6.17 1.03 12.83
C ALA A 34 -5.06 1.88 12.20
N LYS A 35 -3.98 2.11 12.94
CA LYS A 35 -2.83 2.89 12.44
C LYS A 35 -2.21 2.23 11.21
N LYS A 36 -2.01 0.91 11.22
CA LYS A 36 -1.49 0.18 10.06
C LYS A 36 -2.37 0.37 8.82
N TYR A 37 -3.68 0.25 8.96
CA TYR A 37 -4.60 0.50 7.83
C TYR A 37 -4.56 1.95 7.36
N MET A 38 -4.47 2.92 8.27
CA MET A 38 -4.32 4.34 7.92
C MET A 38 -3.02 4.59 7.14
N ASP A 39 -1.91 4.01 7.57
CA ASP A 39 -0.62 4.14 6.87
C ASP A 39 -0.69 3.53 5.45
N ILE A 40 -1.34 2.37 5.31
CA ILE A 40 -1.60 1.72 4.00
C ILE A 40 -2.44 2.63 3.10
N ILE A 41 -3.54 3.19 3.61
CA ILE A 41 -4.42 4.10 2.86
C ILE A 41 -3.66 5.37 2.46
N GLN A 42 -2.86 5.93 3.36
CA GLN A 42 -2.09 7.14 3.07
C GLN A 42 -1.06 6.93 1.95
N ASN A 43 -0.41 5.76 1.94
CA ASN A 43 0.49 5.37 0.86
C ASN A 43 -0.26 5.21 -0.46
N ALA A 44 -1.43 4.58 -0.45
CA ALA A 44 -2.28 4.45 -1.63
C ALA A 44 -2.73 5.81 -2.18
N ILE A 45 -3.14 6.76 -1.32
CA ILE A 45 -3.48 8.14 -1.72
C ILE A 45 -2.29 8.84 -2.41
N ASN A 46 -1.07 8.64 -1.90
CA ASN A 46 0.11 9.23 -2.51
C ASN A 46 0.42 8.61 -3.89
N ALA A 47 0.27 7.28 -4.02
CA ALA A 47 0.41 6.60 -5.30
C ALA A 47 -0.65 7.06 -6.32
N ASP A 48 -1.91 7.19 -5.89
CA ASP A 48 -3.01 7.66 -6.74
C ASP A 48 -2.76 9.08 -7.29
N LYS A 49 -2.17 9.97 -6.48
CA LYS A 49 -1.79 11.31 -6.95
C LYS A 49 -0.76 11.27 -8.09
N ILE A 50 0.20 10.35 -8.02
CA ILE A 50 1.21 10.16 -9.08
C ILE A 50 0.53 9.68 -10.36
N VAL A 51 -0.38 8.71 -10.25
CA VAL A 51 -1.15 8.20 -11.39
C VAL A 51 -2.03 9.29 -12.00
N GLN A 52 -2.73 10.08 -11.17
CA GLN A 52 -3.57 11.20 -11.61
C GLN A 52 -2.77 12.27 -12.34
N GLU A 53 -1.61 12.68 -11.80
CA GLU A 53 -0.77 13.69 -12.46
C GLU A 53 -0.23 13.18 -13.80
N LYS A 54 0.21 11.91 -13.84
CA LYS A 54 0.67 11.29 -15.09
C LYS A 54 -0.43 11.23 -16.14
N TYR A 55 -1.67 10.92 -15.75
CA TYR A 55 -2.81 11.01 -16.65
C TYR A 55 -3.03 12.44 -17.13
N ARG A 56 -3.03 13.43 -16.24
CA ARG A 56 -3.23 14.84 -16.59
C ARG A 56 -2.21 15.32 -17.63
N MET A 57 -0.94 14.97 -17.46
CA MET A 57 0.15 15.35 -18.38
C MET A 57 0.03 14.71 -19.77
N ASN A 58 -0.62 13.55 -19.90
CA ASN A 58 -0.69 12.79 -21.16
C ASN A 58 -2.09 12.78 -21.78
N ARG A 59 -3.09 13.35 -21.10
CA ARG A 59 -4.52 13.25 -21.45
C ARG A 59 -4.80 13.64 -22.90
N ASP A 60 -4.32 14.79 -23.33
CA ASP A 60 -4.68 15.32 -24.66
C ASP A 60 -4.11 14.46 -25.78
N SER A 61 -2.88 13.95 -25.62
CA SER A 61 -2.27 13.01 -26.56
C SER A 61 -2.98 11.65 -26.56
N ILE A 62 -3.45 11.16 -25.41
CA ILE A 62 -4.26 9.94 -25.31
C ILE A 62 -5.61 10.12 -26.03
N VAL A 63 -6.24 11.28 -25.86
CA VAL A 63 -7.49 11.63 -26.57
C VAL A 63 -7.26 11.68 -28.08
N LEU A 64 -6.14 12.28 -28.52
CA LEU A 64 -5.77 12.29 -29.93
C LEU A 64 -5.60 10.88 -30.50
N LEU A 65 -4.92 9.98 -29.77
CA LEU A 65 -4.78 8.56 -30.15
C LEU A 65 -6.10 7.79 -30.20
N SER A 66 -7.16 8.31 -29.56
CA SER A 66 -8.49 7.70 -29.57
C SER A 66 -9.33 8.12 -30.78
N LYS A 67 -8.88 9.09 -31.58
CA LYS A 67 -9.55 9.54 -32.81
C LYS A 67 -9.34 8.55 -33.97
N GLN A 68 -10.07 8.73 -35.06
CA GLN A 68 -9.87 7.93 -36.27
C GLN A 68 -8.54 8.26 -36.95
N THR A 69 -8.01 7.30 -37.73
CA THR A 69 -6.71 7.44 -38.41
C THR A 69 -6.61 8.70 -39.28
N HIS A 70 -7.70 9.08 -39.97
CA HIS A 70 -7.72 10.27 -40.80
C HIS A 70 -7.63 11.58 -39.99
N GLU A 71 -8.24 11.61 -38.80
CA GLU A 71 -8.18 12.77 -37.89
C GLU A 71 -6.76 12.93 -37.31
N ILE A 72 -6.13 11.82 -36.91
CA ILE A 72 -4.73 11.82 -36.47
C ILE A 72 -3.81 12.29 -37.60
N ALA A 73 -4.05 11.83 -38.84
CA ALA A 73 -3.26 12.24 -39.99
C ALA A 73 -3.36 13.75 -40.27
N ASN A 74 -4.54 14.33 -40.09
CA ASN A 74 -4.78 15.78 -40.27
C ASN A 74 -4.06 16.63 -39.22
N GLU A 75 -3.79 16.08 -38.03
CA GLU A 75 -3.06 16.75 -36.95
C GLU A 75 -1.53 16.70 -37.14
N LEU A 76 -1.05 15.91 -38.13
CA LEU A 76 0.37 15.78 -38.41
C LEU A 76 0.81 16.70 -39.57
N PRO A 77 1.87 17.51 -39.41
CA PRO A 77 2.44 18.31 -40.49
C PRO A 77 2.82 17.45 -41.69
N SER A 78 2.63 17.98 -42.91
CA SER A 78 3.03 17.30 -44.14
C SER A 78 4.56 17.21 -44.23
N ALA A 79 5.10 16.01 -44.40
CA ALA A 79 6.53 15.78 -44.61
C ALA A 79 6.79 15.31 -46.05
N SER A 80 7.50 16.13 -46.83
CA SER A 80 7.79 15.87 -48.25
C SER A 80 9.07 15.05 -48.51
N ALA A 81 9.89 14.76 -47.48
CA ALA A 81 11.30 14.38 -47.67
C ALA A 81 11.67 12.90 -47.38
N ALA A 82 10.75 12.05 -46.91
CA ALA A 82 11.11 10.72 -46.40
C ALA A 82 11.27 9.61 -47.48
N GLY A 83 10.86 9.85 -48.73
CA GLY A 83 10.85 8.81 -49.77
C GLY A 83 12.25 8.31 -50.17
N ALA A 84 13.27 9.17 -50.10
CA ALA A 84 14.62 8.86 -50.58
C ALA A 84 15.43 7.92 -49.65
N LEU A 85 15.04 7.77 -48.38
CA LEU A 85 15.78 7.00 -47.38
C LEU A 85 15.20 5.60 -47.12
N ARG A 86 14.05 5.25 -47.72
CA ARG A 86 13.29 4.04 -47.38
C ARG A 86 14.08 2.74 -47.56
N ASP A 87 15.01 2.72 -48.52
CA ASP A 87 15.87 1.58 -48.84
C ASP A 87 17.32 1.73 -48.36
N ALA A 88 17.63 2.80 -47.63
CA ALA A 88 18.96 3.02 -47.10
C ALA A 88 19.36 1.90 -46.12
N PHE A 89 20.62 1.50 -46.17
CA PHE A 89 21.17 0.47 -45.28
C PHE A 89 20.91 0.79 -43.80
N VAL A 90 21.04 2.07 -43.42
CA VAL A 90 20.82 2.54 -42.04
C VAL A 90 19.38 2.30 -41.56
N VAL A 91 18.38 2.40 -42.44
CA VAL A 91 16.97 2.14 -42.09
C VAL A 91 16.74 0.65 -41.86
N ARG A 92 17.31 -0.21 -42.71
CA ARG A 92 17.23 -1.67 -42.54
C ARG A 92 17.89 -2.13 -41.24
N GLU A 93 19.04 -1.55 -40.90
CA GLU A 93 19.73 -1.85 -39.65
C GLU A 93 18.93 -1.39 -38.42
N LEU A 94 18.32 -0.20 -38.46
CA LEU A 94 17.43 0.27 -37.40
C LEU A 94 16.23 -0.66 -37.21
N HIS A 95 15.58 -1.13 -38.28
CA HIS A 95 14.50 -2.10 -38.19
C HIS A 95 14.96 -3.41 -37.52
N ARG A 96 16.11 -3.97 -37.95
CA ARG A 96 16.67 -5.19 -37.36
C ARG A 96 16.97 -5.02 -35.86
N LEU A 97 17.47 -3.86 -35.45
CA LEU A 97 17.70 -3.54 -34.05
C LEU A 97 16.39 -3.44 -33.27
N MET A 98 15.32 -2.86 -33.85
CA MET A 98 13.99 -2.83 -33.23
C MET A 98 13.35 -4.22 -33.10
N ASP A 99 13.55 -5.11 -34.07
CA ASP A 99 13.12 -6.51 -33.95
C ASP A 99 13.83 -7.21 -32.79
N THR A 100 15.12 -6.91 -32.60
CA THR A 100 15.90 -7.40 -31.44
C THR A 100 15.35 -6.84 -30.12
N VAL A 101 14.92 -5.57 -30.08
CA VAL A 101 14.24 -4.99 -28.90
C VAL A 101 12.95 -5.75 -28.60
N ALA A 102 12.16 -6.06 -29.61
CA ALA A 102 10.92 -6.82 -29.44
C ALA A 102 11.19 -8.23 -28.87
N SER A 103 12.22 -8.92 -29.36
CA SER A 103 12.66 -10.21 -28.81
C SER A 103 13.04 -10.11 -27.34
N VAL A 104 13.85 -9.11 -26.96
CA VAL A 104 14.26 -8.90 -25.55
C VAL A 104 13.05 -8.63 -24.65
N LYS A 105 12.06 -7.86 -25.13
CA LYS A 105 10.82 -7.62 -24.38
C LYS A 105 10.03 -8.92 -24.17
N ALA A 106 9.85 -9.72 -25.21
CA ALA A 106 9.15 -11.01 -25.12
C ALA A 106 9.89 -12.00 -24.20
N GLU A 107 11.22 -12.07 -24.29
CA GLU A 107 12.06 -12.87 -23.38
C GLU A 107 11.83 -12.48 -21.91
N ARG A 108 11.69 -11.17 -21.61
CA ARG A 108 11.43 -10.68 -20.25
C ARG A 108 10.05 -11.04 -19.73
N GLU A 109 9.02 -11.01 -20.57
CA GLU A 109 7.67 -11.46 -20.18
C GLU A 109 7.68 -12.93 -19.75
N VAL A 110 8.47 -13.78 -20.44
CA VAL A 110 8.65 -15.19 -20.06
C VAL A 110 9.39 -15.30 -18.73
N ILE A 111 10.52 -14.61 -18.55
CA ILE A 111 11.28 -14.63 -17.29
C ILE A 111 10.42 -14.16 -16.10
N GLU A 112 9.64 -13.10 -16.29
CA GLU A 112 8.72 -12.59 -15.27
C GLU A 112 7.64 -13.61 -14.93
N SER A 113 7.08 -14.27 -15.94
CA SER A 113 6.11 -15.36 -15.76
C SER A 113 6.71 -16.53 -14.98
N GLU A 114 7.92 -16.96 -15.32
CA GLU A 114 8.62 -18.04 -14.61
C GLU A 114 8.90 -17.67 -13.15
N LEU A 115 9.34 -16.43 -12.89
CA LEU A 115 9.55 -15.93 -11.53
C LEU A 115 8.25 -15.95 -10.72
N LYS A 116 7.15 -15.43 -11.28
CA LYS A 116 5.84 -15.36 -10.62
C LYS A 116 5.23 -16.74 -10.37
N ASN A 117 5.51 -17.71 -11.24
CA ASN A 117 4.94 -19.05 -11.21
C ASN A 117 5.90 -20.13 -10.68
N THR A 118 6.98 -19.73 -10.00
CA THR A 118 7.87 -20.68 -9.31
C THR A 118 7.06 -21.56 -8.35
N ASP A 119 7.24 -22.88 -8.43
CA ASP A 119 6.53 -23.86 -7.61
C ASP A 119 6.84 -23.69 -6.11
N SER A 120 5.94 -23.01 -5.40
CA SER A 120 6.07 -22.73 -3.97
C SER A 120 6.11 -23.98 -3.10
N ASP A 121 5.41 -25.05 -3.51
CA ASP A 121 5.38 -26.30 -2.76
C ASP A 121 6.70 -27.05 -2.93
N GLY A 122 7.26 -27.06 -4.14
CA GLY A 122 8.59 -27.57 -4.43
C GLY A 122 9.70 -26.80 -3.70
N VAL A 123 9.59 -25.47 -3.61
CA VAL A 123 10.52 -24.66 -2.78
C VAL A 123 10.41 -25.05 -1.31
N ARG A 124 9.20 -25.16 -0.78
CA ARG A 124 8.96 -25.54 0.62
C ARG A 124 9.48 -26.95 0.92
N ALA A 125 9.25 -27.91 0.04
CA ALA A 125 9.72 -29.28 0.19
C ALA A 125 11.25 -29.36 0.21
N ARG A 126 11.93 -28.60 -0.66
CA ARG A 126 13.40 -28.49 -0.65
C ARG A 126 13.94 -27.92 0.65
N LEU A 127 13.37 -26.82 1.12
CA LEU A 127 13.76 -26.21 2.40
C LEU A 127 13.58 -27.18 3.58
N ILE A 128 12.41 -27.83 3.68
CA ILE A 128 12.14 -28.83 4.73
C ILE A 128 13.15 -29.97 4.64
N GLY A 129 13.42 -30.49 3.45
CA GLY A 129 14.40 -31.56 3.24
C GLY A 129 15.81 -31.15 3.65
N ALA A 130 16.24 -29.92 3.32
CA ALA A 130 17.52 -29.38 3.72
C ALA A 130 17.66 -29.34 5.25
N PHE A 131 16.64 -28.84 5.96
CA PHE A 131 16.62 -28.77 7.43
C PHE A 131 16.58 -30.14 8.14
N GLN A 132 16.10 -31.18 7.48
CA GLN A 132 16.05 -32.54 8.04
C GLN A 132 17.37 -33.31 7.91
N GLN A 133 18.25 -32.90 6.99
CA GLN A 133 19.47 -33.65 6.66
C GLN A 133 20.72 -33.20 7.43
N GLY A 134 20.67 -32.10 8.19
CA GLY A 134 21.85 -31.54 8.85
C GLY A 134 21.64 -31.06 10.28
N ASN A 135 22.75 -30.88 10.99
CA ASN A 135 22.79 -30.10 12.23
C ASN A 135 23.17 -28.66 11.84
N HIS A 136 22.17 -27.80 11.67
CA HIS A 136 22.35 -26.47 11.11
C HIS A 136 22.68 -25.47 12.21
N ASN A 137 23.95 -25.13 12.34
CA ASN A 137 24.39 -24.08 13.27
C ASN A 137 23.95 -22.66 12.81
N ASP A 138 23.63 -22.50 11.52
CA ASP A 138 23.09 -21.28 10.93
C ASP A 138 21.96 -21.62 9.94
N GLU A 139 20.72 -21.49 10.39
CA GLU A 139 19.51 -21.71 9.59
C GLU A 139 19.43 -20.75 8.39
N ASN A 140 19.95 -19.52 8.54
CA ASN A 140 19.84 -18.51 7.50
C ASN A 140 20.69 -18.87 6.27
N SER A 141 21.89 -19.40 6.49
CA SER A 141 22.75 -19.88 5.40
C SER A 141 22.09 -20.99 4.57
N VAL A 142 21.33 -21.88 5.20
CA VAL A 142 20.61 -22.97 4.52
C VAL A 142 19.49 -22.39 3.64
N VAL A 143 18.70 -21.48 4.20
CA VAL A 143 17.61 -20.81 3.45
C VAL A 143 18.17 -20.05 2.25
N VAL A 144 19.22 -19.26 2.45
CA VAL A 144 19.86 -18.50 1.38
C VAL A 144 20.38 -19.43 0.29
N HIS A 145 21.08 -20.51 0.65
CA HIS A 145 21.62 -21.47 -0.31
C HIS A 145 20.53 -22.13 -1.17
N GLU A 146 19.44 -22.60 -0.54
CA GLU A 146 18.37 -23.28 -1.27
C GLU A 146 17.59 -22.32 -2.18
N ILE A 147 17.26 -21.12 -1.70
CA ILE A 147 16.64 -20.08 -2.53
C ILE A 147 17.58 -19.74 -3.69
N GLU A 148 18.86 -19.53 -3.41
CA GLU A 148 19.85 -19.21 -4.42
C GLU A 148 19.93 -20.28 -5.51
N SER A 149 19.97 -21.55 -5.14
CA SER A 149 19.99 -22.68 -6.06
C SER A 149 18.77 -22.70 -7.00
N ILE A 150 17.58 -22.37 -6.48
CA ILE A 150 16.33 -22.34 -7.24
C ILE A 150 16.32 -21.15 -8.23
N TYR A 151 16.72 -19.97 -7.77
CA TYR A 151 16.54 -18.73 -8.53
C TYR A 151 17.79 -18.29 -9.32
N ALA A 152 18.96 -18.90 -9.10
CA ALA A 152 20.20 -18.55 -9.79
C ALA A 152 20.08 -18.56 -11.34
N PRO A 153 19.44 -19.56 -11.98
CA PRO A 153 19.28 -19.57 -13.43
C PRO A 153 18.43 -18.39 -13.93
N LEU A 154 17.33 -18.08 -13.25
CA LEU A 154 16.46 -16.96 -13.62
C LEU A 154 17.18 -15.62 -13.45
N ARG A 155 17.91 -15.46 -12.34
CA ARG A 155 18.71 -14.25 -12.11
C ARG A 155 19.83 -14.09 -13.15
N GLN A 156 20.45 -15.19 -13.58
CA GLN A 156 21.42 -15.16 -14.67
C GLN A 156 20.76 -14.66 -15.97
N GLN A 157 19.60 -15.19 -16.34
CA GLN A 157 18.85 -14.73 -17.51
C GLN A 157 18.47 -13.25 -17.42
N VAL A 158 18.08 -12.75 -16.24
CA VAL A 158 17.82 -11.32 -16.01
C VAL A 158 19.09 -10.50 -16.28
N ASN A 159 20.24 -10.91 -15.72
CA ASN A 159 21.51 -10.20 -15.90
C ASN A 159 21.96 -10.19 -17.37
N GLU A 160 21.83 -11.31 -18.07
CA GLU A 160 22.11 -11.41 -19.50
C GLU A 160 21.18 -10.53 -20.33
N SER A 161 19.88 -10.49 -19.99
CA SER A 161 18.90 -9.60 -20.62
C SER A 161 19.21 -8.11 -20.42
N VAL A 162 19.73 -7.74 -19.25
CA VAL A 162 20.18 -6.36 -18.96
C VAL A 162 21.43 -6.02 -19.80
N SER A 163 22.44 -6.89 -19.80
CA SER A 163 23.67 -6.69 -20.59
C SER A 163 23.38 -6.60 -22.10
N LYS A 164 22.51 -7.47 -22.62
CA LYS A 164 22.03 -7.43 -24.02
C LYS A 164 21.34 -6.10 -24.33
N GLN A 165 20.54 -5.56 -23.41
CA GLN A 165 19.92 -4.23 -23.58
C GLN A 165 20.97 -3.11 -23.64
N GLU A 166 21.98 -3.11 -22.78
CA GLU A 166 23.01 -2.06 -22.77
C GLU A 166 23.72 -1.97 -24.12
N GLN A 167 24.12 -3.11 -24.66
CA GLN A 167 24.77 -3.18 -25.97
C GLN A 167 23.82 -2.80 -27.12
N LEU A 168 22.56 -3.24 -27.04
CA LEU A 168 21.53 -2.91 -28.02
C LEU A 168 21.24 -1.41 -28.07
N VAL A 169 21.13 -0.74 -26.91
CA VAL A 169 20.92 0.71 -26.82
C VAL A 169 22.05 1.48 -27.47
N GLU A 170 23.30 1.08 -27.25
CA GLU A 170 24.45 1.75 -27.87
C GLU A 170 24.47 1.58 -29.40
N ASN A 171 24.12 0.38 -29.90
CA ASN A 171 23.98 0.13 -31.33
C ASN A 171 22.85 0.97 -31.95
N ILE A 172 21.70 1.06 -31.28
CA ILE A 172 20.58 1.89 -31.71
C ILE A 172 20.99 3.36 -31.75
N ARG A 173 21.70 3.86 -30.73
CA ARG A 173 22.17 5.24 -30.68
C ARG A 173 23.06 5.56 -31.88
N ARG A 174 24.01 4.68 -32.20
CA ARG A 174 24.92 4.84 -33.35
C ARG A 174 24.17 4.83 -34.68
N ALA A 175 23.29 3.84 -34.89
CA ALA A 175 22.51 3.74 -36.11
C ALA A 175 21.55 4.93 -36.28
N ASN A 176 20.92 5.39 -35.19
CA ASN A 176 20.05 6.56 -35.21
C ASN A 176 20.82 7.84 -35.51
N GLN A 177 22.04 8.02 -34.99
CA GLN A 177 22.87 9.17 -35.33
C GLN A 177 23.20 9.22 -36.82
N GLN A 178 23.54 8.07 -37.43
CA GLN A 178 23.75 7.97 -38.87
C GLN A 178 22.48 8.31 -39.64
N PHE A 179 21.33 7.78 -39.22
CA PHE A 179 20.03 8.07 -39.85
C PHE A 179 19.67 9.55 -39.80
N GLN A 180 19.91 10.22 -38.67
CA GLN A 180 19.65 11.65 -38.52
C GLN A 180 20.56 12.51 -39.41
N ASN A 181 21.81 12.09 -39.64
CA ASN A 181 22.72 12.79 -40.56
C ASN A 181 22.28 12.65 -42.03
N GLU A 182 21.73 11.50 -42.41
CA GLU A 182 21.22 11.25 -43.77
C GLU A 182 19.85 11.91 -43.99
N LYS A 183 19.10 12.16 -42.91
CA LYS A 183 17.81 12.87 -42.93
C LYS A 183 18.05 14.37 -43.20
N GLN A 184 17.75 14.82 -44.42
CA GLN A 184 17.70 16.26 -44.72
C GLN A 184 16.58 16.93 -43.90
N GLY A 185 16.97 17.75 -42.92
CA GLY A 185 16.05 18.45 -42.02
C GLY A 185 15.29 19.59 -42.70
N ASN A 186 13.99 19.65 -42.45
CA ASN A 186 13.21 20.88 -42.62
C ASN A 186 12.28 21.03 -41.40
N ALA A 187 11.91 22.25 -41.06
CA ALA A 187 11.16 22.56 -39.82
C ALA A 187 9.84 21.76 -39.71
N SER A 188 9.17 21.47 -40.83
CA SER A 188 7.95 20.64 -40.86
C SER A 188 8.23 19.18 -40.45
N SER A 189 9.35 18.62 -40.90
CA SER A 189 9.79 17.25 -40.56
C SER A 189 10.16 17.10 -39.08
N GLU A 190 10.79 18.14 -38.51
CA GLU A 190 11.13 18.19 -37.07
C GLU A 190 9.87 18.29 -36.20
N MET A 191 8.95 19.18 -36.54
CA MET A 191 7.67 19.32 -35.83
C MET A 191 6.83 18.04 -35.93
N ARG A 192 6.79 17.40 -37.11
CA ARG A 192 6.13 16.10 -37.28
C ARG A 192 6.77 15.02 -36.41
N GLU A 193 8.10 14.97 -36.35
CA GLU A 193 8.82 14.02 -35.50
C GLU A 193 8.52 14.23 -34.02
N GLU A 194 8.44 15.49 -33.56
CA GLU A 194 8.07 15.80 -32.17
C GLU A 194 6.66 15.32 -31.84
N ILE A 195 5.67 15.57 -32.71
CA ILE A 195 4.30 15.09 -32.50
C ILE A 195 4.26 13.57 -32.46
N LEU A 196 4.96 12.88 -33.38
CA LEU A 196 5.03 11.41 -33.38
C LEU A 196 5.68 10.86 -32.11
N LYS A 197 6.75 11.51 -31.59
CA LYS A 197 7.36 11.15 -30.30
C LYS A 197 6.38 11.35 -29.14
N ASN A 198 5.61 12.44 -29.15
CA ASN A 198 4.61 12.70 -28.12
C ASN A 198 3.47 11.67 -28.16
N LEU A 199 3.03 11.24 -29.34
CA LEU A 199 2.06 10.16 -29.51
C LEU A 199 2.60 8.82 -29.00
N ALA A 200 3.85 8.46 -29.31
CA ALA A 200 4.47 7.25 -28.80
C ALA A 200 4.56 7.24 -27.27
N ARG A 201 5.03 8.35 -26.67
CA ARG A 201 5.07 8.53 -25.21
C ARG A 201 3.68 8.44 -24.58
N ALA A 202 2.65 8.97 -25.25
CA ALA A 202 1.28 8.91 -24.76
C ALA A 202 0.72 7.49 -24.77
N TYR A 203 1.07 6.67 -25.77
CA TYR A 203 0.72 5.26 -25.79
C TYR A 203 1.39 4.50 -24.63
N ASP A 204 2.69 4.70 -24.42
CA ASP A 204 3.42 4.08 -23.30
C ASP A 204 2.82 4.51 -21.95
N ALA A 205 2.55 5.81 -21.79
CA ALA A 205 1.88 6.33 -20.60
C ALA A 205 0.49 5.73 -20.41
N PHE A 206 -0.29 5.55 -21.48
CA PHE A 206 -1.60 4.91 -21.41
C PHE A 206 -1.51 3.46 -20.92
N GLN A 207 -0.58 2.66 -21.45
CA GLN A 207 -0.39 1.26 -21.01
C GLN A 207 0.00 1.19 -19.53
N GLU A 208 0.92 2.03 -19.10
CA GLU A 208 1.33 2.11 -17.70
C GLU A 208 0.18 2.55 -16.79
N LEU A 209 -0.58 3.60 -17.18
CA LEU A 209 -1.75 4.05 -16.46
C LEU A 209 -2.81 2.95 -16.35
N LEU A 210 -3.07 2.21 -17.44
CA LEU A 210 -4.02 1.11 -17.44
C LEU A 210 -3.61 -0.01 -16.49
N ASN A 211 -2.32 -0.37 -16.45
CA ASN A 211 -1.81 -1.36 -15.52
C ASN A 211 -1.93 -0.88 -14.06
N ASN A 212 -1.53 0.36 -13.78
CA ASN A 212 -1.67 0.97 -12.45
C ASN A 212 -3.15 1.00 -12.00
N LEU A 213 -4.09 1.31 -12.90
CA LEU A 213 -5.51 1.31 -12.59
C LEU A 213 -6.06 -0.10 -12.31
N LYS A 214 -5.58 -1.12 -13.03
CA LYS A 214 -5.95 -2.52 -12.76
C LYS A 214 -5.43 -2.96 -11.39
N GLU A 215 -4.17 -2.65 -11.08
CA GLU A 215 -3.57 -2.95 -9.77
C GLU A 215 -4.30 -2.20 -8.64
N GLY A 216 -4.57 -0.91 -8.82
CA GLY A 216 -5.32 -0.09 -7.85
C GLY A 216 -6.73 -0.61 -7.63
N THR A 217 -7.44 -1.01 -8.69
CA THR A 217 -8.79 -1.60 -8.59
C THR A 217 -8.75 -2.88 -7.75
N LYS A 218 -7.79 -3.77 -8.02
CA LYS A 218 -7.60 -5.00 -7.24
C LYS A 218 -7.26 -4.67 -5.78
N PHE A 219 -6.33 -3.74 -5.56
CA PHE A 219 -5.92 -3.30 -4.22
C PHE A 219 -7.10 -2.82 -3.38
N TYR A 220 -7.94 -1.93 -3.91
CA TYR A 220 -9.11 -1.42 -3.18
C TYR A 220 -10.20 -2.48 -2.98
N SER A 221 -10.37 -3.39 -3.96
CA SER A 221 -11.25 -4.55 -3.83
C SER A 221 -10.80 -5.49 -2.70
N ASP A 222 -9.50 -5.70 -2.53
CA ASP A 222 -8.92 -6.55 -1.49
C ASP A 222 -8.87 -5.86 -0.12
N LEU A 223 -8.63 -4.55 -0.08
CA LEU A 223 -8.54 -3.77 1.16
C LEU A 223 -9.91 -3.57 1.82
N THR A 224 -10.95 -3.33 1.04
CA THR A 224 -12.32 -3.09 1.54
C THR A 224 -12.81 -4.17 2.52
N PRO A 225 -12.77 -5.49 2.20
CA PRO A 225 -13.21 -6.51 3.14
C PRO A 225 -12.34 -6.61 4.39
N LEU A 226 -11.04 -6.26 4.33
CA LEU A 226 -10.19 -6.20 5.52
C LEU A 226 -10.62 -5.07 6.45
N LEU A 227 -10.93 -3.90 5.91
CA LEU A 227 -11.44 -2.76 6.68
C LEU A 227 -12.82 -3.04 7.28
N LEU A 228 -13.71 -3.71 6.54
CA LEU A 228 -15.02 -4.11 7.07
C LEU A 228 -14.89 -5.11 8.23
N LYS A 229 -13.97 -6.09 8.12
CA LYS A 229 -13.67 -7.01 9.24
C LYS A 229 -13.14 -6.26 10.45
N PHE A 230 -12.24 -5.30 10.24
CA PHE A 230 -11.70 -4.45 11.30
C PHE A 230 -12.79 -3.58 11.94
N GLN A 231 -13.69 -3.00 11.13
CA GLN A 231 -14.83 -2.23 11.61
C GLN A 231 -15.75 -3.06 12.50
N ASN A 232 -16.08 -4.28 12.08
CA ASN A 232 -16.89 -5.20 12.89
C ASN A 232 -16.20 -5.53 14.21
N LYS A 233 -14.91 -5.85 14.19
CA LYS A 233 -14.11 -6.10 15.40
C LYS A 233 -14.13 -4.90 16.37
N ALA A 234 -14.02 -3.68 15.85
CA ALA A 234 -14.12 -2.46 16.66
C ALA A 234 -15.53 -2.25 17.22
N SER A 235 -16.57 -2.51 16.42
CA SER A 235 -17.97 -2.42 16.82
C SER A 235 -18.30 -3.43 17.93
N ASP A 236 -17.87 -4.69 17.76
CA ASP A 236 -18.08 -5.76 18.74
C ASP A 236 -17.39 -5.45 20.07
N PHE A 237 -16.16 -4.93 20.01
CA PHE A 237 -15.46 -4.45 21.20
C PHE A 237 -16.26 -3.37 21.93
N VAL A 238 -16.69 -2.33 21.22
CA VAL A 238 -17.48 -1.23 21.82
C VAL A 238 -18.81 -1.73 22.36
N PHE A 239 -19.48 -2.66 21.68
CA PHE A 239 -20.70 -3.28 22.15
C PHE A 239 -20.48 -4.07 23.45
N ALA A 240 -19.47 -4.93 23.51
CA ALA A 240 -19.11 -5.67 24.72
C ALA A 240 -18.80 -4.72 25.89
N ARG A 241 -18.05 -3.64 25.62
CA ARG A 241 -17.75 -2.60 26.61
C ARG A 241 -18.99 -1.84 27.08
N LYS A 242 -19.96 -1.62 26.20
CA LYS A 242 -21.24 -0.99 26.57
C LYS A 242 -22.06 -1.91 27.48
N THR A 243 -22.12 -3.20 27.18
CA THR A 243 -22.81 -4.20 28.03
C THR A 243 -22.15 -4.28 29.42
N GLU A 244 -20.82 -4.41 29.48
CA GLU A 244 -20.07 -4.42 30.74
C GLU A 244 -20.29 -3.14 31.56
N LYS A 245 -20.36 -1.98 30.89
CA LYS A 245 -20.67 -0.69 31.52
C LYS A 245 -22.05 -0.72 32.19
N GLU A 246 -23.06 -1.19 31.46
CA GLU A 246 -24.45 -1.23 31.93
C GLU A 246 -24.63 -2.18 33.10
N ASP A 247 -23.97 -3.35 33.07
CA ASP A 247 -24.03 -4.32 34.16
C ASP A 247 -23.31 -3.81 35.42
N LEU A 248 -22.11 -3.23 35.28
CA LEU A 248 -21.41 -2.63 36.41
C LEU A 248 -22.19 -1.46 37.01
N MET A 249 -22.87 -0.65 36.20
CA MET A 249 -23.73 0.42 36.71
C MET A 249 -24.91 -0.13 37.53
N LYS A 250 -25.56 -1.21 37.08
CA LYS A 250 -26.65 -1.86 37.85
C LYS A 250 -26.14 -2.39 39.19
N ASP A 251 -24.94 -2.98 39.22
CA ASP A 251 -24.35 -3.53 40.45
C ASP A 251 -23.96 -2.43 41.44
N ILE A 252 -23.38 -1.32 40.97
CA ILE A 252 -23.09 -0.16 41.81
C ILE A 252 -24.38 0.41 42.39
N GLN A 253 -25.44 0.55 41.58
CA GLN A 253 -26.75 1.05 42.05
C GLN A 253 -27.35 0.13 43.12
N ARG A 254 -27.33 -1.19 42.92
CA ARG A 254 -27.79 -2.16 43.93
C ARG A 254 -26.98 -2.07 45.22
N GLY A 255 -25.66 -1.93 45.12
CA GLY A 255 -24.77 -1.80 46.28
C GLY A 255 -24.98 -0.52 47.09
N ILE A 256 -25.47 0.56 46.46
CA ILE A 256 -25.84 1.81 47.15
C ILE A 256 -27.14 1.63 47.95
N VAL A 257 -28.10 0.87 47.43
CA VAL A 257 -29.42 0.65 48.07
C VAL A 257 -29.34 -0.26 49.31
N VAL A 258 -28.28 -1.09 49.43
CA VAL A 258 -28.09 -2.06 50.53
C VAL A 258 -27.17 -1.52 51.65
N ALA A 259 -26.66 -0.29 51.55
CA ALA A 259 -25.86 0.31 52.62
C ALA A 259 -26.74 0.56 53.88
N PRO A 260 -26.35 0.09 55.08
CA PRO A 260 -27.15 0.28 56.29
C PRO A 260 -27.26 1.77 56.62
N PRO A 261 -28.41 2.24 57.19
CA PRO A 261 -28.51 3.61 57.67
C PRO A 261 -27.42 3.85 58.71
N TYR A 262 -26.71 4.97 58.57
CA TYR A 262 -25.68 5.43 59.51
C TYR A 262 -26.16 5.24 60.97
N PRO A 263 -25.31 4.78 61.89
CA PRO A 263 -25.67 4.81 63.30
C PRO A 263 -25.90 6.27 63.70
N ILE A 264 -27.11 6.52 64.20
CA ILE A 264 -27.54 7.80 64.76
C ILE A 264 -26.51 8.17 65.83
N ALA A 265 -25.82 9.30 65.66
CA ALA A 265 -24.90 9.82 66.67
C ALA A 265 -25.67 9.95 68.00
N GLY A 266 -25.16 9.31 69.04
CA GLY A 266 -25.78 9.28 70.37
C GLY A 266 -26.10 10.70 70.88
N ALA A 267 -27.27 10.84 71.48
CA ALA A 267 -27.72 12.09 72.08
C ALA A 267 -26.68 12.62 73.10
N PRO A 268 -26.45 13.94 73.17
CA PRO A 268 -25.49 14.52 74.11
C PRO A 268 -25.97 14.32 75.54
N GLN A 269 -25.15 13.64 76.36
CA GLN A 269 -25.35 13.55 77.80
C GLN A 269 -24.95 14.88 78.45
N TYR A 270 -25.88 15.49 79.18
CA TYR A 270 -25.62 16.67 80.02
C TYR A 270 -24.82 16.29 81.28
N PRO A 271 -23.88 17.13 81.74
CA PRO A 271 -23.16 16.91 83.00
C PRO A 271 -24.05 17.17 84.22
N PRO A 272 -23.87 16.44 85.34
CA PRO A 272 -24.67 16.62 86.54
C PRO A 272 -24.33 17.94 87.26
N GLN A 273 -25.37 18.71 87.59
CA GLN A 273 -25.33 19.92 88.41
C GLN A 273 -24.87 19.59 89.84
N GLY A 274 -23.72 20.14 90.24
CA GLY A 274 -23.29 20.18 91.63
C GLY A 274 -24.10 21.21 92.42
N TYR A 275 -24.88 20.75 93.39
CA TYR A 275 -25.47 21.61 94.42
C TYR A 275 -24.59 21.58 95.66
N GLY A 276 -23.77 22.61 95.82
CA GLY A 276 -23.22 23.01 97.10
C GLY A 276 -24.29 23.75 97.90
N VAL A 277 -24.60 23.25 99.09
CA VAL A 277 -25.35 24.00 100.11
C VAL A 277 -24.50 23.97 101.37
N GLY A 278 -23.76 25.05 101.60
CA GLY A 278 -23.31 25.41 102.93
C GLY A 278 -24.44 26.11 103.68
N LYS A 279 -24.46 25.98 105.01
CA LYS A 279 -24.89 27.02 105.96
C LYS A 279 -24.58 26.58 107.42
N PRO A 280 -24.58 27.51 108.40
CA PRO A 280 -23.46 27.68 109.32
C PRO A 280 -23.83 27.53 110.81
N GLN A 281 -22.84 27.19 111.64
CA GLN A 281 -22.45 27.88 112.89
C GLN A 281 -21.21 27.21 113.45
#